data_AF-A0A8C7K5S4-F1
#
_entry.id   AF-A0A8C7K5S4-F1
#
_cell.length_a   1.000
_cell.length_b   1.000
_cell.length_c   1.000
_cell.angle_alpha   90.00
_cell.angle_beta   90.00
_cell.angle_gamma   90.00
#
_symmetry.space_group_name_H-M   'P 1'
#
loop_
_entity.id
_entity.type
_entity.pdbx_description
1 polymer ?
#
loop_
_entity_poly.entity_id
_entity_poly.type
_entity_poly.pdbx_seq_one_letter_code
_entity_poly.pdbx_strand_id
1 'polypeptide(L)'
;MIVTYSCHLILSSLFGKNSSWLVFLEEETNVKVTKLLQALRKFDRRKEWFLGKPLHDEESTIIHHYAFAENPSIFKYPDFSAAWALSIPLLDRSDDPLKSDFTIDLKHEVALYIWENGHGPRLTAVPELCTEPEHSPTAQHCATTLRRPAPLCGEPVKKEDIFVAVKTCKKFHSERVPVVKKTWEREASLLEYYSDHTDPSIPTIDLGVPNTERGHCGKTFAILERYISDAVPKTSWLLVVDDDTLISLPRLQMLLSCYNPSEPVCLGERYGYGLGQGGYSYITGGGGMVFSRAAVVRLLASDCKCYRDDAPDDMVLGMCLNALGLPVTHSSLFHQARPEDYSRDFLAHQVPISFHKHWNIDPVAVFNRWLKDESVSTRPHGLNKSTKEEL
;
A
#
# COMPACT_ATOMS: atom_id res chain seq x y z
N MET A 1 -5.20 11.39 6.04
CA MET A 1 -5.52 11.95 7.37
C MET A 1 -5.59 10.78 8.34
N ILE A 2 -4.73 10.73 9.38
CA ILE A 2 -4.77 9.64 10.38
C ILE A 2 -5.75 10.08 11.46
N VAL A 3 -6.78 9.29 11.73
CA VAL A 3 -7.75 9.57 12.80
C VAL A 3 -7.09 9.24 14.14
N THR A 4 -6.39 10.22 14.72
CA THR A 4 -5.87 10.14 16.10
C THR A 4 -6.78 10.92 17.06
N TYR A 5 -6.55 10.78 18.37
CA TYR A 5 -7.23 11.57 19.40
C TYR A 5 -7.21 13.08 19.10
N SER A 6 -6.07 13.59 18.64
CA SER A 6 -5.95 14.99 18.22
C SER A 6 -6.73 15.29 16.95
N CYS A 7 -6.81 14.34 16.01
CA CYS A 7 -7.43 14.56 14.71
C CYS A 7 -8.96 14.69 14.79
N HIS A 8 -9.66 13.88 15.60
CA HIS A 8 -11.13 13.98 15.68
C HIS A 8 -11.58 15.26 16.40
N LEU A 9 -10.89 15.67 17.47
CA LEU A 9 -11.15 16.95 18.13
C LEU A 9 -10.88 18.13 17.20
N ILE A 10 -9.81 18.08 16.42
CA ILE A 10 -9.53 19.09 15.38
C ILE A 10 -10.65 19.09 14.33
N LEU A 11 -11.06 17.93 13.83
CA LEU A 11 -12.12 17.82 12.83
C LEU A 11 -13.48 18.31 13.34
N SER A 12 -13.87 17.93 14.56
CA SER A 12 -15.10 18.43 15.20
C SER A 12 -14.99 19.93 15.45
N SER A 13 -13.86 20.43 15.97
CA SER A 13 -13.67 21.87 16.19
C SER A 13 -13.71 22.68 14.89
N LEU A 14 -13.16 22.16 13.80
CA LEU A 14 -13.10 22.85 12.51
C LEU A 14 -14.44 22.80 11.75
N PHE A 15 -15.14 21.67 11.79
CA PHE A 15 -16.27 21.40 10.90
C PHE A 15 -17.60 21.13 11.62
N GLY A 16 -17.59 20.78 12.90
CA GLY A 16 -18.76 20.37 13.67
C GLY A 16 -19.86 21.44 13.81
N LYS A 17 -19.52 22.73 13.65
CA LYS A 17 -20.51 23.83 13.72
C LYS A 17 -21.37 23.97 12.46
N ASN A 18 -20.84 23.61 11.29
CA ASN A 18 -21.45 23.91 9.99
C ASN A 18 -21.78 22.67 9.16
N SER A 19 -21.36 21.48 9.60
CA SER A 19 -21.52 20.24 8.87
C SER A 19 -22.32 19.23 9.69
N SER A 20 -23.01 18.31 9.02
CA SER A 20 -23.65 17.15 9.66
C SER A 20 -22.89 15.85 9.44
N TRP A 21 -22.02 15.85 8.43
CA TRP A 21 -21.29 14.67 7.96
C TRP A 21 -19.88 15.09 7.58
N LEU A 22 -18.91 14.24 7.90
CA LEU A 22 -17.61 14.20 7.26
C LEU A 22 -17.58 13.01 6.32
N VAL A 23 -17.16 13.24 5.07
CA VAL A 23 -17.01 12.19 4.07
C VAL A 23 -15.54 12.15 3.67
N PHE A 24 -14.94 10.96 3.76
CA PHE A 24 -13.55 10.71 3.43
C PHE A 24 -13.47 10.04 2.06
N LEU A 25 -12.58 10.54 1.21
CA LEU A 25 -12.42 10.15 -0.19
C LEU A 25 -10.96 9.80 -0.46
N GLU A 26 -10.72 8.84 -1.35
CA GLU A 26 -9.42 8.63 -1.98
C GLU A 26 -9.35 9.41 -3.29
N GLU A 27 -8.14 9.60 -3.82
CA GLU A 27 -7.89 10.41 -5.02
C GLU A 27 -8.65 9.88 -6.25
N GLU A 28 -8.82 8.56 -6.34
CA GLU A 28 -9.47 7.86 -7.44
C GLU A 28 -11.00 7.77 -7.29
N THR A 29 -11.56 8.20 -6.16
CA THR A 29 -12.99 8.13 -5.88
C THR A 29 -13.73 9.27 -6.61
N ASN A 30 -14.51 8.93 -7.64
CA ASN A 30 -15.46 9.86 -8.23
C ASN A 30 -16.76 9.91 -7.42
N VAL A 31 -17.34 11.10 -7.23
CA VAL A 31 -18.49 11.34 -6.37
C VAL A 31 -19.63 12.02 -7.14
N LYS A 32 -20.77 11.33 -7.24
CA LYS A 32 -22.04 11.89 -7.70
C LYS A 32 -22.75 12.56 -6.52
N VAL A 33 -22.40 13.83 -6.27
CA VAL A 33 -22.83 14.61 -5.08
C VAL A 33 -24.32 14.48 -4.77
N THR A 34 -25.20 14.60 -5.77
CA THR A 34 -26.66 14.48 -5.57
C THR A 34 -27.06 13.13 -4.96
N LYS A 35 -26.45 12.04 -5.40
CA LYS A 35 -26.74 10.69 -4.88
C LYS A 35 -26.11 10.47 -3.52
N LEU A 36 -24.90 11.00 -3.29
CA LEU A 36 -24.27 10.96 -1.98
C LEU A 36 -25.18 11.66 -0.94
N LEU A 37 -25.70 12.85 -1.26
CA LEU A 37 -26.64 13.56 -0.40
C LEU A 37 -27.95 12.79 -0.19
N GLN A 38 -28.48 12.12 -1.22
CA GLN A 38 -29.65 11.25 -1.09
C GLN A 38 -29.38 10.06 -0.17
N ALA A 39 -28.20 9.43 -0.27
CA ALA A 39 -27.80 8.33 0.59
C ALA A 39 -27.66 8.78 2.06
N LEU A 40 -26.96 9.89 2.32
CA LEU A 40 -26.75 10.42 3.67
C LEU A 40 -28.05 10.90 4.34
N ARG A 41 -29.02 11.41 3.56
CA ARG A 41 -30.35 11.85 4.08
C ARG A 41 -31.19 10.72 4.68
N LYS A 42 -30.86 9.45 4.41
CA LYS A 42 -31.55 8.29 5.00
C LYS A 42 -31.25 8.12 6.50
N PHE A 43 -30.18 8.75 7.00
CA PHE A 43 -29.70 8.59 8.36
C PHE A 43 -29.99 9.84 9.20
N ASP A 44 -30.44 9.66 10.44
CA ASP A 44 -30.67 10.80 11.36
C ASP A 44 -29.33 11.40 11.78
N ARG A 45 -29.04 12.61 11.29
CA ARG A 45 -27.80 13.37 11.56
C ARG A 45 -27.51 13.63 13.03
N ARG A 46 -28.47 13.46 13.92
CA ARG A 46 -28.31 13.64 15.38
C ARG A 46 -27.83 12.37 16.09
N LYS A 47 -27.69 11.25 15.38
CA LYS A 47 -27.18 9.99 15.91
C LYS A 47 -25.75 9.73 15.44
N GLU A 48 -25.06 8.87 16.15
CA GLU A 48 -23.74 8.36 15.78
C GLU A 48 -23.86 7.39 14.60
N TRP A 49 -23.14 7.69 13.52
CA TRP A 49 -23.14 6.88 12.31
C TRP A 49 -21.73 6.72 11.77
N PHE A 50 -21.33 5.46 11.59
CA PHE A 50 -20.17 5.07 10.81
C PHE A 50 -20.65 4.37 9.54
N LEU A 51 -20.50 5.03 8.40
CA LEU A 51 -21.08 4.62 7.13
C LEU A 51 -20.00 4.24 6.12
N GLY A 52 -20.20 3.18 5.34
CA GLY A 52 -19.26 2.78 4.30
C GLY A 52 -19.72 1.55 3.53
N LYS A 53 -18.92 1.16 2.53
CA LYS A 53 -19.02 -0.16 1.90
C LYS A 53 -18.25 -1.16 2.78
N PRO A 54 -18.88 -2.22 3.31
CA PRO A 54 -18.21 -3.14 4.22
C PRO A 54 -17.26 -4.09 3.48
N LEU A 55 -16.02 -4.15 3.94
CA LEU A 55 -15.07 -5.23 3.70
C LEU A 55 -15.05 -6.17 4.90
N HIS A 56 -14.48 -7.35 4.68
CA HIS A 56 -14.16 -8.30 5.73
C HIS A 56 -13.07 -9.25 5.26
N ASP A 57 -12.48 -9.92 6.23
CA ASP A 57 -11.52 -10.98 5.96
C ASP A 57 -12.25 -12.31 5.78
N GLU A 58 -11.73 -13.11 4.86
CA GLU A 58 -12.17 -14.49 4.64
C GLU A 58 -11.51 -15.45 5.64
N GLU A 59 -10.28 -15.14 6.05
CA GLU A 59 -9.47 -15.91 6.97
C GLU A 59 -8.80 -15.00 8.01
N SER A 60 -8.21 -15.58 9.05
CA SER A 60 -7.47 -14.78 10.04
C SER A 60 -6.15 -14.29 9.44
N THR A 61 -5.95 -12.98 9.38
CA THR A 61 -4.84 -12.37 8.66
C THR A 61 -3.80 -11.77 9.61
N ILE A 62 -2.55 -11.78 9.17
CA ILE A 62 -1.45 -11.14 9.90
C ILE A 62 -1.58 -9.61 9.91
N ILE A 63 -2.13 -9.01 8.85
CA ILE A 63 -2.28 -7.56 8.76
C ILE A 63 -3.30 -7.00 9.77
N HIS A 64 -4.21 -7.84 10.27
CA HIS A 64 -5.13 -7.50 11.35
C HIS A 64 -4.76 -8.15 12.69
N HIS A 65 -3.50 -8.57 12.85
CA HIS A 65 -2.98 -9.17 14.08
C HIS A 65 -3.81 -10.37 14.58
N TYR A 66 -4.40 -11.13 13.64
CA TYR A 66 -5.31 -12.23 13.94
C TYR A 66 -6.54 -11.82 14.80
N ALA A 67 -6.92 -10.55 14.75
CA ALA A 67 -8.17 -10.09 15.35
C ALA A 67 -9.34 -10.89 14.77
N PHE A 68 -10.28 -11.27 15.64
CA PHE A 68 -11.45 -12.08 15.28
C PHE A 68 -11.12 -13.42 14.62
N ALA A 69 -9.99 -14.05 14.94
CA ALA A 69 -9.52 -15.30 14.33
C ALA A 69 -10.56 -16.45 14.28
N GLU A 70 -11.44 -16.54 15.29
CA GLU A 70 -12.49 -17.57 15.34
C GLU A 70 -13.60 -17.35 14.30
N ASN A 71 -13.85 -16.10 13.91
CA ASN A 71 -14.83 -15.74 12.90
C ASN A 71 -14.46 -14.41 12.22
N PRO A 72 -13.50 -14.40 11.27
CA PRO A 72 -12.99 -13.18 10.66
C PRO A 72 -14.09 -12.34 9.98
N SER A 73 -15.12 -13.01 9.46
CA SER A 73 -16.25 -12.37 8.78
C SER A 73 -17.14 -11.50 9.69
N ILE A 74 -17.05 -11.66 11.02
CA ILE A 74 -17.92 -10.97 12.00
C ILE A 74 -17.66 -9.47 12.07
N PHE A 75 -16.42 -9.07 11.79
CA PHE A 75 -15.98 -7.69 11.87
C PHE A 75 -15.92 -7.09 10.47
N LYS A 76 -16.54 -5.91 10.31
CA LYS A 76 -16.59 -5.20 9.05
C LYS A 76 -15.85 -3.88 9.18
N TYR A 77 -15.02 -3.58 8.20
CA TYR A 77 -14.27 -2.34 8.08
C TYR A 77 -14.53 -1.70 6.72
N PRO A 78 -14.42 -0.37 6.58
CA PRO A 78 -14.83 0.31 5.37
C PRO A 78 -13.84 0.09 4.22
N ASP A 79 -14.37 -0.03 3.02
CA ASP A 79 -13.61 0.11 1.78
C ASP A 79 -13.35 1.61 1.54
N PHE A 80 -12.12 2.07 1.79
CA PHE A 80 -11.77 3.48 1.63
C PHE A 80 -11.95 3.99 0.18
N SER A 81 -11.73 3.13 -0.81
CA SER A 81 -11.89 3.50 -2.23
C SER A 81 -13.37 3.76 -2.59
N ALA A 82 -14.32 3.24 -1.82
CA ALA A 82 -15.75 3.48 -1.97
C ALA A 82 -16.24 4.78 -1.30
N ALA A 83 -15.35 5.50 -0.62
CA ALA A 83 -15.66 6.49 0.42
C ALA A 83 -16.29 5.89 1.68
N TRP A 84 -16.18 6.65 2.76
CA TRP A 84 -16.84 6.39 4.03
C TRP A 84 -17.20 7.70 4.71
N ALA A 85 -18.14 7.66 5.64
CA ALA A 85 -18.64 8.86 6.29
C ALA A 85 -18.88 8.67 7.79
N LEU A 86 -18.65 9.76 8.52
CA LEU A 86 -18.94 9.87 9.94
C LEU A 86 -19.97 10.99 10.17
N SER A 87 -20.94 10.76 11.05
CA SER A 87 -21.77 11.86 11.54
C SER A 87 -21.00 12.68 12.57
N ILE A 88 -21.28 13.98 12.68
CA ILE A 88 -20.62 14.84 13.68
C ILE A 88 -20.80 14.33 15.12
N PRO A 89 -21.98 13.84 15.57
CA PRO A 89 -22.12 13.30 16.92
C PRO A 89 -21.13 12.16 17.26
N LEU A 90 -20.70 11.38 16.27
CA LEU A 90 -19.71 10.33 16.47
C LEU A 90 -18.30 10.90 16.73
N LEU A 91 -18.00 12.09 16.22
CA LEU A 91 -16.70 12.76 16.44
C LEU A 91 -16.62 13.45 17.79
N ASP A 92 -17.75 13.75 18.42
CA ASP A 92 -17.80 14.40 19.74
C ASP A 92 -17.62 13.41 20.89
N ARG A 93 -17.44 12.12 20.58
CA ARG A 93 -17.08 11.11 21.57
C ARG A 93 -15.69 11.39 22.13
N SER A 94 -15.59 11.37 23.45
CA SER A 94 -14.32 11.38 24.15
C SER A 94 -13.81 9.94 24.26
N ASP A 95 -13.22 9.43 23.19
CA ASP A 95 -12.65 8.08 23.20
C ASP A 95 -11.19 8.10 23.68
N ASP A 96 -10.75 7.01 24.32
CA ASP A 96 -9.34 6.83 24.69
C ASP A 96 -8.45 6.87 23.42
N PRO A 97 -7.20 7.35 23.52
CA PRO A 97 -6.27 7.28 22.40
C PRO A 97 -6.11 5.85 21.88
N LEU A 98 -5.86 5.73 20.56
CA LEU A 98 -5.53 4.46 19.90
C LEU A 98 -4.51 3.67 20.74
N LYS A 99 -4.92 2.46 21.16
CA LYS A 99 -4.12 1.59 22.04
C LYS A 99 -2.99 0.84 21.32
N SER A 100 -2.98 0.86 19.98
CA SER A 100 -1.96 0.17 19.19
C SER A 100 -0.77 1.09 18.93
N ASP A 101 0.42 0.58 19.20
CA ASP A 101 1.67 1.24 18.81
C ASP A 101 1.90 1.19 17.30
N PHE A 102 1.31 0.21 16.60
CA PHE A 102 1.47 0.04 15.16
C PHE A 102 0.17 0.34 14.42
N THR A 103 0.32 1.00 13.28
CA THR A 103 -0.73 1.17 12.28
C THR A 103 -0.36 0.41 11.01
N ILE A 104 -0.99 -0.75 10.80
CA ILE A 104 -0.77 -1.65 9.66
C ILE A 104 -1.86 -1.44 8.60
N ASP A 105 -3.12 -1.69 8.95
CA ASP A 105 -4.25 -1.46 8.06
C ASP A 105 -5.18 -0.38 8.63
N LEU A 106 -5.00 0.84 8.16
CA LEU A 106 -5.67 2.02 8.71
C LEU A 106 -7.20 1.90 8.66
N LYS A 107 -7.78 1.26 7.63
CA LYS A 107 -9.23 1.07 7.53
C LYS A 107 -9.76 0.12 8.61
N HIS A 108 -9.06 -0.98 8.89
CA HIS A 108 -9.40 -1.89 9.97
C HIS A 108 -9.23 -1.23 11.35
N GLU A 109 -8.16 -0.49 11.55
CA GLU A 109 -7.88 0.21 12.81
C GLU A 109 -8.87 1.33 13.12
N VAL A 110 -9.25 2.13 12.11
CA VAL A 110 -10.31 3.13 12.26
C VAL A 110 -11.62 2.46 12.68
N ALA A 111 -11.94 1.30 12.08
CA ALA A 111 -13.14 0.57 12.46
C ALA A 111 -13.07 0.03 13.90
N LEU A 112 -11.91 -0.47 14.33
CA LEU A 112 -11.70 -0.95 15.71
C LEU A 112 -11.81 0.19 16.72
N TYR A 113 -11.21 1.34 16.40
CA TYR A 113 -11.27 2.55 17.21
C TYR A 113 -12.71 3.00 17.41
N ILE A 114 -13.48 3.14 16.31
CA ILE A 114 -14.89 3.56 16.37
C ILE A 114 -15.76 2.53 17.09
N TRP A 115 -15.49 1.23 16.92
CA TRP A 115 -16.28 0.18 17.59
C TRP A 115 -16.03 0.14 19.10
N GLU A 116 -14.84 0.52 19.56
CA GLU A 116 -14.47 0.69 20.97
C GLU A 116 -14.86 -0.52 21.85
N ASN A 117 -14.46 -1.74 21.45
CA ASN A 117 -14.83 -2.98 22.14
C ASN A 117 -16.36 -3.18 22.33
N GLY A 118 -17.19 -2.60 21.46
CA GLY A 118 -18.64 -2.72 21.50
C GLY A 118 -19.38 -1.50 22.07
N HIS A 119 -18.67 -0.47 22.54
CA HIS A 119 -19.30 0.75 23.08
C HIS A 119 -19.67 1.78 22.00
N GLY A 120 -19.07 1.68 20.81
CA GLY A 120 -19.38 2.54 19.67
C GLY A 120 -20.11 1.81 18.54
N PRO A 121 -20.55 2.55 17.50
CA PRO A 121 -21.33 1.99 16.41
C PRO A 121 -20.48 1.05 15.52
N ARG A 122 -21.10 -0.02 15.02
CA ARG A 122 -20.52 -0.82 13.94
C ARG A 122 -20.67 -0.10 12.60
N LEU A 123 -19.80 -0.46 11.65
CA LEU A 123 -19.93 0.00 10.27
C LEU A 123 -21.31 -0.37 9.71
N THR A 124 -22.03 0.65 9.26
CA THR A 124 -23.33 0.51 8.60
C THR A 124 -23.13 0.55 7.09
N ALA A 125 -23.60 -0.52 6.42
CA ALA A 125 -23.48 -0.64 4.98
C ALA A 125 -24.31 0.41 4.25
N VAL A 126 -23.69 1.10 3.29
CA VAL A 126 -24.37 2.04 2.37
C VAL A 126 -24.21 1.53 0.94
N PRO A 127 -25.26 0.91 0.35
CA PRO A 127 -25.17 0.32 -0.99
C PRO A 127 -24.81 1.31 -2.11
N GLU A 128 -25.07 2.60 -1.91
CA GLU A 128 -24.67 3.63 -2.87
C GLU A 128 -23.17 3.95 -2.83
N LEU A 129 -22.43 3.54 -1.80
CA LEU A 129 -20.98 3.69 -1.77
C LEU A 129 -20.36 2.49 -2.48
N CYS A 130 -19.88 2.69 -3.72
CA CYS A 130 -19.43 1.62 -4.59
C CYS A 130 -17.97 1.78 -5.01
N THR A 131 -17.38 0.67 -5.46
CA THR A 131 -16.07 0.65 -6.16
C THR A 131 -16.20 0.23 -7.62
N GLU A 132 -17.41 0.31 -8.17
CA GLU A 132 -17.67 0.01 -9.57
C GLU A 132 -17.01 1.05 -10.48
N PRO A 133 -16.51 0.67 -11.66
CA PRO A 133 -16.06 1.63 -12.66
C PRO A 133 -17.18 2.61 -13.03
N GLU A 134 -16.86 3.90 -13.16
CA GLU A 134 -17.85 4.96 -13.41
C GLU A 134 -18.80 4.68 -14.58
N HIS A 135 -18.28 4.10 -15.66
CA HIS A 135 -19.02 3.80 -16.89
C HIS A 135 -19.69 2.42 -16.89
N SER A 136 -19.61 1.68 -15.78
CA SER A 136 -20.27 0.37 -15.67
C SER A 136 -21.79 0.52 -15.63
N PRO A 137 -22.57 -0.36 -16.32
CA PRO A 137 -24.02 -0.40 -16.19
C PRO A 137 -24.49 -0.62 -14.74
N THR A 138 -23.69 -1.30 -13.92
CA THR A 138 -23.99 -1.56 -12.51
C THR A 138 -23.84 -0.30 -11.64
N ALA A 139 -23.11 0.73 -12.11
CA ALA A 139 -22.83 1.97 -11.37
C ALA A 139 -24.00 2.99 -11.38
N GLN A 140 -25.16 2.61 -11.92
CA GLN A 140 -26.34 3.48 -12.00
C GLN A 140 -26.94 3.84 -10.65
N HIS A 141 -26.81 3.00 -9.62
CA HIS A 141 -27.30 3.31 -8.26
C HIS A 141 -26.22 4.01 -7.40
N CYS A 142 -24.95 3.89 -7.79
CA CYS A 142 -23.82 4.34 -7.03
C CYS A 142 -23.72 5.87 -6.91
N ALA A 143 -23.46 6.33 -5.69
CA ALA A 143 -23.03 7.67 -5.32
C ALA A 143 -21.52 7.86 -5.48
N THR A 144 -20.73 6.79 -5.28
CA THR A 144 -19.29 6.78 -5.50
C THR A 144 -18.90 5.70 -6.49
N THR A 145 -17.87 5.95 -7.30
CA THR A 145 -17.37 5.03 -8.33
C THR A 145 -15.88 5.22 -8.48
N LEU A 146 -15.18 4.24 -9.03
CA LEU A 146 -13.75 4.40 -9.32
C LEU A 146 -13.53 4.96 -10.73
N ARG A 147 -12.60 5.91 -10.82
CA ARG A 147 -12.12 6.41 -12.10
C ARG A 147 -11.26 5.35 -12.78
N ARG A 148 -11.63 4.94 -14.00
CA ARG A 148 -10.80 4.08 -14.86
C ARG A 148 -10.69 4.69 -16.26
N PRO A 149 -9.48 4.79 -16.84
CA PRO A 149 -8.17 4.44 -16.26
C PRO A 149 -7.76 5.40 -15.12
N ALA A 150 -6.75 4.99 -14.34
CA ALA A 150 -6.05 5.87 -13.39
C ALA A 150 -5.66 7.20 -14.08
N PRO A 151 -5.49 8.32 -13.34
CA PRO A 151 -5.11 9.59 -13.95
C PRO A 151 -3.92 9.41 -14.88
N LEU A 152 -4.04 9.91 -16.12
CA LEU A 152 -2.95 9.95 -17.08
C LEU A 152 -1.91 10.98 -16.57
N CYS A 153 -1.05 10.53 -15.67
CA CYS A 153 0.02 11.33 -15.11
C CYS A 153 1.08 11.67 -16.15
N GLY A 154 1.34 10.75 -17.08
CA GLY A 154 2.23 10.95 -18.21
C GLY A 154 2.55 9.63 -18.91
N GLU A 155 3.61 9.67 -19.73
CA GLU A 155 4.22 8.45 -20.26
C GLU A 155 4.93 7.68 -19.12
N PRO A 156 4.94 6.33 -19.16
CA PRO A 156 5.66 5.54 -18.18
C PRO A 156 7.13 5.96 -18.05
N VAL A 157 7.62 6.01 -16.81
CA VAL A 157 9.05 6.21 -16.54
C VAL A 157 9.84 5.11 -17.26
N LYS A 158 10.99 5.46 -17.85
CA LYS A 158 11.82 4.47 -18.54
C LYS A 158 12.42 3.48 -17.54
N LYS A 159 12.49 2.20 -17.92
CA LYS A 159 13.15 1.16 -17.13
C LYS A 159 14.63 1.46 -16.83
N GLU A 160 15.31 2.25 -17.66
CA GLU A 160 16.69 2.69 -17.44
C GLU A 160 16.80 3.82 -16.39
N ASP A 161 15.69 4.48 -16.05
CA ASP A 161 15.62 5.51 -15.01
C ASP A 161 15.26 4.94 -13.63
N ILE A 162 15.10 3.62 -13.51
CA ILE A 162 14.83 2.90 -12.26
C ILE A 162 15.99 1.94 -11.98
N PHE A 163 16.70 2.18 -10.88
CA PHE A 163 17.69 1.23 -10.37
C PHE A 163 17.02 0.32 -9.34
N VAL A 164 17.15 -1.00 -9.50
CA VAL A 164 16.53 -1.99 -8.61
C VAL A 164 17.59 -2.62 -7.71
N ALA A 165 17.38 -2.51 -6.41
CA ALA A 165 18.20 -3.10 -5.36
C ALA A 165 17.44 -4.25 -4.71
N VAL A 166 17.91 -5.48 -4.93
CA VAL A 166 17.30 -6.67 -4.31
C VAL A 166 18.12 -7.08 -3.08
N LYS A 167 17.52 -6.96 -1.89
CA LYS A 167 18.11 -7.47 -0.65
C LYS A 167 17.93 -8.99 -0.58
N THR A 168 19.04 -9.71 -0.44
CA THR A 168 19.05 -11.16 -0.22
C THR A 168 20.16 -11.54 0.77
N CYS A 169 20.33 -12.83 1.01
CA CYS A 169 21.46 -13.40 1.74
C CYS A 169 21.77 -14.80 1.21
N LYS A 170 22.97 -15.32 1.54
CA LYS A 170 23.44 -16.64 1.08
C LYS A 170 22.41 -17.75 1.23
N LYS A 171 21.64 -17.73 2.32
CA LYS A 171 20.58 -18.70 2.63
C LYS A 171 19.51 -18.79 1.53
N PHE A 172 19.21 -17.68 0.86
CA PHE A 172 18.08 -17.57 -0.05
C PHE A 172 18.46 -17.58 -1.53
N HIS A 173 19.76 -17.68 -1.85
CA HIS A 173 20.27 -17.80 -3.22
C HIS A 173 19.62 -18.95 -4.00
N SER A 174 19.37 -20.09 -3.37
CA SER A 174 18.79 -21.28 -4.02
C SER A 174 17.27 -21.33 -4.01
N GLU A 175 16.61 -20.56 -3.16
CA GLU A 175 15.16 -20.68 -2.92
C GLU A 175 14.37 -19.47 -3.43
N ARG A 176 14.81 -18.25 -3.11
CA ARG A 176 14.03 -17.03 -3.39
C ARG A 176 14.51 -16.30 -4.64
N VAL A 177 15.82 -16.15 -4.82
CA VAL A 177 16.40 -15.53 -6.03
C VAL A 177 15.94 -16.21 -7.33
N PRO A 178 15.81 -17.55 -7.43
CA PRO A 178 15.29 -18.17 -8.65
C PRO A 178 13.85 -17.79 -8.97
N VAL A 179 13.05 -17.41 -7.98
CA VAL A 179 11.69 -16.89 -8.20
C VAL A 179 11.75 -15.49 -8.81
N VAL A 180 12.60 -14.61 -8.29
CA VAL A 180 12.87 -13.27 -8.86
C VAL A 180 13.28 -13.40 -10.34
N LYS A 181 14.23 -14.30 -10.63
CA LYS A 181 14.69 -14.66 -12.00
C LYS A 181 13.58 -15.13 -12.92
N LYS A 182 12.67 -15.97 -12.43
CA LYS A 182 11.57 -16.55 -13.21
C LYS A 182 10.40 -15.58 -13.43
N THR A 183 10.33 -14.49 -12.66
CA THR A 183 9.18 -13.59 -12.64
C THR A 183 9.54 -12.23 -13.26
N TRP A 184 9.89 -11.25 -12.42
CA TRP A 184 9.93 -9.85 -12.79
C TRP A 184 11.33 -9.31 -13.11
N GLU A 185 12.42 -10.02 -12.76
CA GLU A 185 13.80 -9.54 -12.98
C GLU A 185 14.06 -9.14 -14.43
N ARG A 186 13.54 -9.94 -15.39
CA ARG A 186 13.72 -9.72 -16.83
C ARG A 186 13.19 -8.39 -17.33
N GLU A 187 12.32 -7.73 -16.56
CA GLU A 187 11.74 -6.43 -16.89
C GLU A 187 12.57 -5.27 -16.33
N ALA A 188 13.49 -5.55 -15.39
CA ALA A 188 14.45 -4.58 -14.88
C ALA A 188 15.61 -4.40 -15.87
N SER A 189 16.05 -3.17 -16.11
CA SER A 189 17.24 -2.89 -16.92
C SER A 189 18.49 -2.64 -16.10
N LEU A 190 18.34 -2.14 -14.88
CA LEU A 190 19.42 -1.91 -13.94
C LEU A 190 19.05 -2.55 -12.62
N LEU A 191 19.73 -3.64 -12.27
CA LEU A 191 19.46 -4.42 -11.07
C LEU A 191 20.75 -4.95 -10.47
N GLU A 192 20.84 -4.89 -9.14
CA GLU A 192 21.88 -5.57 -8.37
C GLU A 192 21.27 -6.37 -7.21
N TYR A 193 21.82 -7.56 -6.96
CA TYR A 193 21.51 -8.37 -5.79
C TYR A 193 22.51 -8.07 -4.67
N TYR A 194 22.03 -7.64 -3.51
CA TYR A 194 22.86 -7.34 -2.35
C TYR A 194 22.79 -8.46 -1.33
N SER A 195 23.92 -9.12 -1.11
CA SER A 195 24.04 -10.30 -0.25
C SER A 195 25.22 -10.17 0.71
N ASP A 196 25.23 -11.00 1.76
CA ASP A 196 26.36 -11.20 2.66
C ASP A 196 27.41 -12.18 2.08
N HIS A 197 27.26 -12.56 0.82
CA HIS A 197 28.14 -13.49 0.13
C HIS A 197 28.16 -13.23 -1.37
N THR A 198 29.35 -13.04 -1.96
CA THR A 198 29.54 -12.96 -3.41
C THR A 198 29.28 -14.31 -4.08
N ASP A 199 28.36 -14.34 -5.03
CA ASP A 199 27.97 -15.51 -5.80
C ASP A 199 27.95 -15.15 -7.29
N PRO A 200 28.97 -15.57 -8.06
CA PRO A 200 29.06 -15.26 -9.49
C PRO A 200 27.91 -15.83 -10.35
N SER A 201 27.14 -16.80 -9.84
CA SER A 201 25.99 -17.36 -10.57
C SER A 201 24.72 -16.50 -10.44
N ILE A 202 24.68 -15.61 -9.44
CA ILE A 202 23.59 -14.66 -9.15
C ILE A 202 24.06 -13.20 -9.34
N PRO A 203 25.26 -13.01 -9.92
CA PRO A 203 26.16 -11.88 -9.63
C PRO A 203 25.78 -11.01 -8.40
N THR A 204 25.87 -11.57 -7.19
CA THR A 204 25.61 -10.79 -5.97
C THR A 204 26.76 -9.83 -5.64
N ILE A 205 26.40 -8.65 -5.13
CA ILE A 205 27.30 -7.64 -4.58
C ILE A 205 27.33 -7.79 -3.05
N ASP A 206 28.52 -7.97 -2.50
CA ASP A 206 28.78 -7.93 -1.06
C ASP A 206 29.29 -6.53 -0.70
N LEU A 207 28.55 -5.82 0.15
CA LEU A 207 28.90 -4.49 0.63
C LEU A 207 29.68 -4.51 1.95
N GLY A 208 30.12 -5.69 2.40
CA GLY A 208 30.81 -5.88 3.68
C GLY A 208 29.89 -5.82 4.89
N VAL A 209 28.56 -5.91 4.69
CA VAL A 209 27.57 -5.91 5.76
C VAL A 209 27.03 -7.34 5.99
N PRO A 210 27.27 -7.94 7.17
CA PRO A 210 26.79 -9.29 7.47
C PRO A 210 25.27 -9.41 7.40
N ASN A 211 24.77 -10.62 7.12
CA ASN A 211 23.35 -10.91 7.28
C ASN A 211 22.94 -10.97 8.75
N THR A 212 21.72 -10.52 9.03
CA THR A 212 21.09 -10.41 10.34
C THR A 212 19.73 -11.11 10.31
N GLU A 213 19.15 -11.44 11.48
CA GLU A 213 17.85 -12.15 11.55
C GLU A 213 16.64 -11.23 11.78
N ARG A 214 16.84 -10.04 12.39
CA ARG A 214 15.73 -9.20 12.90
C ARG A 214 15.42 -7.95 12.09
N GLY A 215 16.41 -7.43 11.37
CA GLY A 215 16.30 -6.17 10.62
C GLY A 215 17.57 -5.95 9.81
N HIS A 216 17.51 -5.11 8.78
CA HIS A 216 18.57 -5.01 7.78
C HIS A 216 19.06 -3.57 7.55
N CYS A 217 18.99 -2.72 8.58
CA CYS A 217 19.31 -1.30 8.46
C CYS A 217 20.69 -1.05 7.84
N GLY A 218 21.74 -1.71 8.34
CA GLY A 218 23.10 -1.51 7.82
C GLY A 218 23.20 -1.82 6.32
N LYS A 219 22.56 -2.93 5.89
CA LYS A 219 22.54 -3.34 4.48
C LYS A 219 21.79 -2.32 3.63
N THR A 220 20.64 -1.84 4.11
CA THR A 220 19.84 -0.83 3.41
C THR A 220 20.59 0.49 3.28
N PHE A 221 21.26 0.99 4.32
CA PHE A 221 22.08 2.21 4.21
C PHE A 221 23.27 2.05 3.27
N ALA A 222 23.95 0.90 3.29
CA ALA A 222 25.03 0.62 2.33
C ALA A 222 24.52 0.61 0.88
N ILE A 223 23.29 0.12 0.64
CA ILE A 223 22.63 0.21 -0.68
C ILE A 223 22.37 1.67 -1.07
N LEU A 224 21.88 2.49 -0.15
CA LEU A 224 21.64 3.92 -0.41
C LEU A 224 22.94 4.66 -0.76
N GLU A 225 24.02 4.40 -0.01
CA GLU A 225 25.35 4.97 -0.29
C GLU A 225 25.87 4.53 -1.66
N ARG A 226 25.74 3.24 -1.99
CA ARG A 226 26.11 2.74 -3.31
C ARG A 226 25.30 3.39 -4.42
N TYR A 227 23.99 3.60 -4.21
CA TYR A 227 23.11 4.20 -5.20
C TYR A 227 23.49 5.64 -5.57
N ILE A 228 24.00 6.43 -4.61
CA ILE A 228 24.47 7.80 -4.87
C ILE A 228 25.92 7.89 -5.34
N SER A 229 26.69 6.80 -5.22
CA SER A 229 28.07 6.72 -5.69
C SER A 229 28.19 6.61 -7.21
N ASP A 230 29.41 6.74 -7.74
CA ASP A 230 29.70 6.50 -9.16
C ASP A 230 29.79 4.99 -9.52
N ALA A 231 29.54 4.09 -8.57
CA ALA A 231 29.59 2.64 -8.82
C ALA A 231 28.40 2.11 -9.62
N VAL A 232 27.30 2.87 -9.69
CA VAL A 232 26.08 2.51 -10.43
C VAL A 232 25.62 3.70 -11.29
N PRO A 233 24.83 3.46 -12.36
CA PRO A 233 24.33 4.55 -13.20
C PRO A 233 23.48 5.58 -12.43
N LYS A 234 23.55 6.84 -12.87
CA LYS A 234 22.74 7.94 -12.32
C LYS A 234 21.32 7.85 -12.86
N THR A 235 20.47 7.09 -12.17
CA THR A 235 19.02 6.95 -12.45
C THR A 235 18.18 7.93 -11.62
N SER A 236 16.92 8.14 -11.99
CA SER A 236 16.00 9.03 -11.25
C SER A 236 15.40 8.38 -10.00
N TRP A 237 15.20 7.07 -10.06
CA TRP A 237 14.50 6.30 -9.03
C TRP A 237 15.34 5.13 -8.53
N LEU A 238 15.19 4.85 -7.24
CA LEU A 238 15.67 3.65 -6.56
C LEU A 238 14.46 2.85 -6.10
N LEU A 239 14.37 1.59 -6.51
CA LEU A 239 13.47 0.60 -5.94
C LEU A 239 14.29 -0.35 -5.05
N VAL A 240 13.98 -0.42 -3.76
CA VAL A 240 14.54 -1.40 -2.82
C VAL A 240 13.47 -2.45 -2.52
N VAL A 241 13.79 -3.73 -2.73
CA VAL A 241 12.88 -4.85 -2.49
C VAL A 241 13.60 -6.00 -1.77
N ASP A 242 12.84 -6.80 -1.03
CA ASP A 242 13.31 -8.08 -0.49
C ASP A 242 13.23 -9.18 -1.57
N ASP A 243 14.04 -10.23 -1.43
CA ASP A 243 14.07 -11.38 -2.35
C ASP A 243 12.79 -12.23 -2.39
N ASP A 244 11.85 -11.99 -1.48
CA ASP A 244 10.49 -12.54 -1.46
C ASP A 244 9.39 -11.51 -1.78
N THR A 245 9.77 -10.42 -2.45
CA THR A 245 8.85 -9.45 -3.05
C THR A 245 8.54 -9.84 -4.50
N LEU A 246 7.26 -9.89 -4.83
CA LEU A 246 6.77 -9.97 -6.21
C LEU A 246 6.31 -8.58 -6.65
N ILE A 247 6.81 -8.08 -7.78
CA ILE A 247 6.49 -6.71 -8.22
C ILE A 247 6.27 -6.62 -9.74
N SER A 248 5.34 -5.78 -10.16
CA SER A 248 5.09 -5.40 -11.55
C SER A 248 5.83 -4.09 -11.87
N LEU A 249 6.96 -4.19 -12.57
CA LEU A 249 7.74 -3.02 -12.97
C LEU A 249 7.02 -2.11 -13.99
N PRO A 250 6.21 -2.61 -14.94
CA PRO A 250 5.45 -1.75 -15.86
C PRO A 250 4.41 -0.88 -15.14
N ARG A 251 3.72 -1.45 -14.14
CA ARG A 251 2.78 -0.69 -13.30
C ARG A 251 3.50 0.31 -12.41
N LEU A 252 4.66 -0.05 -11.88
CA LEU A 252 5.52 0.89 -11.16
C LEU A 252 5.95 2.06 -12.05
N GLN A 253 6.40 1.79 -13.29
CA GLN A 253 6.78 2.85 -14.25
C GLN A 253 5.62 3.82 -14.52
N MET A 254 4.39 3.30 -14.62
CA MET A 254 3.19 4.13 -14.77
C MET A 254 2.94 4.98 -13.51
N LEU A 255 2.96 4.39 -12.32
CA LEU A 255 2.73 5.13 -11.07
C LEU A 255 3.78 6.24 -10.87
N LEU A 256 5.06 5.96 -11.17
CA LEU A 256 6.14 6.95 -11.02
C LEU A 256 6.01 8.13 -11.98
N SER A 257 5.27 7.99 -13.09
CA SER A 257 4.98 9.12 -13.99
C SER A 257 4.14 10.22 -13.32
N CYS A 258 3.49 9.92 -12.19
CA CYS A 258 2.73 10.88 -11.37
C CYS A 258 3.59 11.79 -10.49
N TYR A 259 4.90 11.51 -10.39
CA TYR A 259 5.78 12.17 -9.45
C TYR A 259 6.93 12.87 -10.17
N ASN A 260 7.32 14.04 -9.65
CA ASN A 260 8.51 14.73 -10.12
C ASN A 260 9.76 14.09 -9.47
N PRO A 261 10.68 13.47 -10.24
CA PRO A 261 11.87 12.82 -9.68
C PRO A 261 12.87 13.81 -9.05
N SER A 262 12.72 15.12 -9.31
CA SER A 262 13.54 16.16 -8.68
C SER A 262 13.08 16.50 -7.26
N GLU A 263 11.88 16.08 -6.87
CA GLU A 263 11.36 16.23 -5.51
C GLU A 263 11.73 15.02 -4.65
N PRO A 264 11.90 15.18 -3.32
CA PRO A 264 12.23 14.08 -2.42
C PRO A 264 11.01 13.19 -2.16
N VAL A 265 10.77 12.23 -3.06
CA VAL A 265 9.64 11.30 -3.02
C VAL A 265 10.07 10.01 -2.33
N CYS A 266 9.27 9.57 -1.35
CA CYS A 266 9.41 8.27 -0.67
C CYS A 266 8.05 7.56 -0.74
N LEU A 267 7.94 6.48 -1.49
CA LEU A 267 6.67 5.89 -1.93
C LEU A 267 6.63 4.38 -1.66
N GLY A 268 5.47 3.90 -1.20
CA GLY A 268 5.15 2.47 -1.08
C GLY A 268 3.94 2.22 -0.17
N GLU A 269 3.84 1.04 0.43
CA GLU A 269 2.80 0.79 1.44
C GLU A 269 3.21 1.45 2.76
N ARG A 270 2.31 2.25 3.35
CA ARG A 270 2.64 3.10 4.50
C ARG A 270 2.10 2.49 5.77
N TYR A 271 2.98 2.16 6.69
CA TYR A 271 2.62 1.83 8.07
C TYR A 271 2.92 3.01 9.00
N GLY A 272 2.41 2.92 10.23
CA GLY A 272 2.62 3.88 11.30
C GLY A 272 3.20 3.23 12.54
N TYR A 273 3.99 4.00 13.27
CA TYR A 273 4.44 3.68 14.61
C TYR A 273 4.13 4.86 15.52
N GLY A 274 3.35 4.66 16.57
CA GLY A 274 3.01 5.67 17.58
C GLY A 274 2.29 6.91 17.05
N LEU A 275 1.54 6.81 15.94
CA LEU A 275 0.96 7.98 15.24
C LEU A 275 0.06 8.86 16.13
N GLY A 276 -0.58 8.28 17.15
CA GLY A 276 -1.39 9.00 18.14
C GLY A 276 -0.59 9.72 19.24
N GLN A 277 0.72 9.48 19.34
CA GLN A 277 1.57 9.89 20.46
C GLN A 277 2.86 10.61 19.99
N GLY A 278 2.81 11.23 18.80
CA GLY A 278 3.97 11.92 18.23
C GLY A 278 4.97 11.00 17.51
N GLY A 279 4.55 9.80 17.17
CA GLY A 279 5.31 8.87 16.34
C GLY A 279 5.34 9.27 14.86
N TYR A 280 5.60 8.30 13.98
CA TYR A 280 5.92 8.56 12.57
C TYR A 280 5.38 7.48 11.64
N SER A 281 5.28 7.84 10.36
CA SER A 281 4.96 6.90 9.29
C SER A 281 6.23 6.39 8.61
N TYR A 282 6.18 5.17 8.09
CA TYR A 282 7.27 4.55 7.34
C TYR A 282 6.72 3.75 6.16
N ILE A 283 7.55 3.53 5.13
CA ILE A 283 7.21 2.65 4.01
C ILE A 283 7.72 1.25 4.35
N THR A 284 6.86 0.24 4.26
CA THR A 284 7.22 -1.14 4.60
C THR A 284 8.27 -1.69 3.62
N GLY A 285 9.26 -2.40 4.16
CA GLY A 285 10.37 -2.91 3.35
C GLY A 285 9.95 -3.99 2.34
N GLY A 286 9.12 -4.94 2.79
CA GLY A 286 8.69 -6.08 2.00
C GLY A 286 7.65 -5.75 0.93
N GLY A 287 6.84 -4.71 1.14
CA GLY A 287 5.97 -4.16 0.08
C GLY A 287 6.76 -3.57 -1.08
N GLY A 288 8.03 -3.23 -0.86
CA GLY A 288 8.91 -2.54 -1.80
C GLY A 288 8.91 -1.03 -1.54
N MET A 289 10.11 -0.48 -1.37
CA MET A 289 10.33 0.94 -1.08
C MET A 289 10.85 1.65 -2.32
N VAL A 290 10.21 2.75 -2.70
CA VAL A 290 10.66 3.58 -3.82
C VAL A 290 11.11 4.95 -3.33
N PHE A 291 12.30 5.35 -3.75
CA PHE A 291 12.88 6.65 -3.43
C PHE A 291 13.27 7.37 -4.72
N SER A 292 12.98 8.67 -4.81
CA SER A 292 13.66 9.50 -5.80
C SER A 292 15.12 9.69 -5.40
N ARG A 293 16.00 9.94 -6.38
CA ARG A 293 17.40 10.27 -6.08
C ARG A 293 17.52 11.47 -5.15
N ALA A 294 16.65 12.48 -5.31
CA ALA A 294 16.61 13.64 -4.42
C ALA A 294 16.31 13.27 -2.95
N ALA A 295 15.44 12.28 -2.72
CA ALA A 295 15.16 11.78 -1.37
C ALA A 295 16.38 11.11 -0.75
N VAL A 296 17.04 10.21 -1.50
CA VAL A 296 18.23 9.49 -1.00
C VAL A 296 19.38 10.45 -0.69
N VAL A 297 19.65 11.42 -1.57
CA VAL A 297 20.68 12.45 -1.34
C VAL A 297 20.38 13.25 -0.08
N ARG A 298 19.14 13.70 0.12
CA ARG A 298 18.75 14.47 1.31
C ARG A 298 18.84 13.65 2.59
N LEU A 299 18.47 12.37 2.54
CA LEU A 299 18.57 11.45 3.67
C LEU A 299 20.03 11.23 4.08
N LEU A 300 20.92 10.91 3.14
CA LEU A 300 22.33 10.64 3.42
C LEU A 300 23.14 11.90 3.77
N ALA A 301 22.69 13.08 3.35
CA ALA A 301 23.28 14.36 3.77
C ALA A 301 22.88 14.79 5.20
N SER A 302 21.99 14.05 5.86
CA SER A 302 21.55 14.33 7.23
C SER A 302 22.34 13.54 8.28
N ASP A 303 22.05 13.78 9.56
CA ASP A 303 22.60 12.99 10.68
C ASP A 303 21.93 11.61 10.86
N CYS A 304 21.06 11.22 9.91
CA CYS A 304 20.39 9.93 9.93
C CYS A 304 21.38 8.77 9.80
N LYS A 305 21.28 7.81 10.71
CA LYS A 305 22.10 6.59 10.69
C LYS A 305 21.38 5.46 11.40
N CYS A 306 21.73 4.23 11.03
CA CYS A 306 21.34 3.05 11.79
C CYS A 306 21.89 3.15 13.22
N TYR A 307 21.03 2.96 14.22
CA TYR A 307 21.50 2.81 15.60
C TYR A 307 22.17 1.44 15.82
N ARG A 308 21.81 0.44 15.01
CA ARG A 308 22.44 -0.88 14.89
C ARG A 308 22.20 -1.42 13.47
N ASP A 309 23.12 -2.24 12.95
CA ASP A 309 22.97 -2.85 11.62
C ASP A 309 21.74 -3.77 11.51
N ASP A 310 21.36 -4.41 12.61
CA ASP A 310 20.21 -5.32 12.72
C ASP A 310 18.90 -4.63 13.11
N ALA A 311 18.86 -3.30 13.11
CA ALA A 311 17.63 -2.54 13.31
C ALA A 311 16.65 -2.75 12.14
N PRO A 312 15.32 -2.67 12.38
CA PRO A 312 14.33 -2.63 11.31
C PRO A 312 14.59 -1.42 10.40
N ASP A 313 14.95 -1.69 9.15
CA ASP A 313 15.42 -0.69 8.20
C ASP A 313 14.33 0.31 7.83
N ASP A 314 13.13 -0.20 7.54
CA ASP A 314 11.95 0.60 7.21
C ASP A 314 11.57 1.59 8.33
N MET A 315 11.55 1.14 9.58
CA MET A 315 11.25 1.99 10.73
C MET A 315 12.34 3.04 10.97
N VAL A 316 13.62 2.70 10.80
CA VAL A 316 14.72 3.67 10.92
C VAL A 316 14.62 4.73 9.83
N LEU A 317 14.39 4.31 8.58
CA LEU A 317 14.17 5.23 7.47
C LEU A 317 12.98 6.16 7.73
N GLY A 318 11.84 5.62 8.16
CA GLY A 318 10.67 6.43 8.51
C GLY A 318 10.93 7.45 9.62
N MET A 319 11.66 7.05 10.66
CA MET A 319 12.06 7.97 11.73
C MET A 319 12.89 9.14 11.19
N CYS A 320 13.87 8.85 10.33
CA CYS A 320 14.70 9.86 9.71
C CYS A 320 13.94 10.77 8.75
N LEU A 321 13.08 10.20 7.90
CA LEU A 321 12.24 10.97 6.98
C LEU A 321 11.33 11.94 7.76
N ASN A 322 10.73 11.47 8.85
CA ASN A 322 9.94 12.30 9.75
C ASN A 322 10.76 13.44 10.37
N ALA A 323 11.96 13.15 10.89
CA ALA A 323 12.87 14.16 11.44
C ALA A 323 13.29 15.22 10.40
N LEU A 324 13.38 14.84 9.12
CA LEU A 324 13.69 15.72 8.00
C LEU A 324 12.49 16.49 7.44
N GLY A 325 11.28 16.24 7.96
CA GLY A 325 10.04 16.78 7.40
C GLY A 325 9.74 16.26 6.00
N LEU A 326 10.24 15.08 5.64
CA LEU A 326 9.96 14.41 4.37
C LEU A 326 8.76 13.48 4.55
N PRO A 327 7.62 13.75 3.90
CA PRO A 327 6.45 12.89 4.01
C PRO A 327 6.69 11.56 3.27
N VAL A 328 6.18 10.49 3.85
CA VAL A 328 6.04 9.21 3.15
C VAL A 328 4.70 9.19 2.40
N THR A 329 4.75 8.80 1.13
CA THR A 329 3.59 8.70 0.24
C THR A 329 3.07 7.28 0.25
N HIS A 330 1.83 7.11 0.70
CA HIS A 330 1.15 5.82 0.64
C HIS A 330 0.63 5.56 -0.78
N SER A 331 0.83 4.34 -1.28
CA SER A 331 0.08 3.80 -2.40
C SER A 331 -0.61 2.50 -1.97
N SER A 332 -1.92 2.41 -2.23
CA SER A 332 -2.74 1.20 -2.00
C SER A 332 -2.44 0.05 -2.96
N LEU A 333 -1.49 0.25 -3.89
CA LEU A 333 -1.07 -0.75 -4.86
C LEU A 333 0.11 -1.60 -4.36
N PHE A 334 0.76 -1.20 -3.26
CA PHE A 334 1.86 -1.94 -2.64
C PHE A 334 1.33 -2.74 -1.45
N HIS A 335 1.85 -3.96 -1.26
CA HIS A 335 1.34 -4.89 -0.25
C HIS A 335 2.48 -5.66 0.44
N GLN A 336 2.62 -5.50 1.76
CA GLN A 336 3.57 -6.15 2.67
C GLN A 336 3.18 -7.59 3.02
N ALA A 337 2.02 -8.06 2.54
CA ALA A 337 1.53 -9.40 2.78
C ALA A 337 1.11 -10.08 1.47
N ARG A 338 0.63 -11.33 1.58
CA ARG A 338 0.21 -12.13 0.43
C ARG A 338 -1.18 -11.69 -0.01
N PRO A 339 -1.61 -11.96 -1.25
CA PRO A 339 -2.96 -11.62 -1.70
C PRO A 339 -4.06 -12.16 -0.77
N GLU A 340 -3.88 -13.36 -0.22
CA GLU A 340 -4.83 -14.02 0.69
C GLU A 340 -4.96 -13.32 2.04
N ASP A 341 -3.99 -12.49 2.42
CA ASP A 341 -4.03 -11.71 3.66
C ASP A 341 -4.89 -10.44 3.52
N TYR A 342 -5.43 -10.14 2.33
CA TYR A 342 -6.31 -8.98 2.07
C TYR A 342 -7.73 -9.42 1.67
N SER A 343 -8.72 -8.58 1.98
CA SER A 343 -10.11 -8.82 1.56
C SER A 343 -10.21 -9.02 0.04
N ARG A 344 -10.95 -10.05 -0.37
CA ARG A 344 -11.19 -10.34 -1.80
C ARG A 344 -11.86 -9.17 -2.51
N ASP A 345 -12.85 -8.54 -1.86
CA ASP A 345 -13.59 -7.41 -2.43
C ASP A 345 -12.69 -6.19 -2.60
N PHE A 346 -11.73 -5.99 -1.69
CA PHE A 346 -10.71 -4.94 -1.82
C PHE A 346 -9.82 -5.22 -3.05
N LEU A 347 -9.22 -6.40 -3.13
CA LEU A 347 -8.35 -6.73 -4.27
C LEU A 347 -9.08 -6.79 -5.62
N ALA A 348 -10.40 -7.05 -5.63
CA ALA A 348 -11.19 -7.16 -6.85
C ALA A 348 -11.23 -5.87 -7.69
N HIS A 349 -11.07 -4.70 -7.05
CA HIS A 349 -11.05 -3.42 -7.76
C HIS A 349 -9.66 -2.79 -7.87
N GLN A 350 -8.64 -3.36 -7.22
CA GLN A 350 -7.26 -2.89 -7.27
C GLN A 350 -6.52 -3.40 -8.51
N VAL A 351 -5.42 -2.71 -8.85
CA VAL A 351 -4.43 -3.19 -9.84
C VAL A 351 -3.06 -3.20 -9.16
N PRO A 352 -2.74 -4.26 -8.40
CA PRO A 352 -1.57 -4.27 -7.51
C PRO A 352 -0.25 -4.05 -8.25
N ILE A 353 0.68 -3.34 -7.62
CA ILE A 353 2.08 -3.24 -8.02
C ILE A 353 2.90 -4.33 -7.36
N SER A 354 2.68 -4.63 -6.09
CA SER A 354 3.49 -5.62 -5.37
C SER A 354 2.69 -6.47 -4.40
N PHE A 355 3.26 -7.62 -4.06
CA PHE A 355 2.90 -8.48 -2.92
C PHE A 355 4.19 -9.02 -2.29
N HIS A 356 4.12 -9.41 -1.02
CA HIS A 356 5.26 -9.93 -0.26
C HIS A 356 4.98 -11.32 0.31
N LYS A 357 6.06 -11.99 0.72
CA LYS A 357 6.13 -13.34 1.34
C LYS A 357 5.81 -14.46 0.36
N HIS A 358 6.84 -15.26 0.03
CA HIS A 358 6.67 -16.54 -0.69
C HIS A 358 6.08 -17.67 0.17
N TRP A 359 5.70 -17.39 1.43
CA TRP A 359 5.28 -18.41 2.39
C TRP A 359 3.87 -18.94 2.12
N ASN A 360 3.73 -20.28 2.11
CA ASN A 360 2.46 -20.98 1.89
C ASN A 360 1.72 -20.56 0.60
N ILE A 361 2.45 -20.17 -0.44
CA ILE A 361 1.92 -19.83 -1.76
C ILE A 361 2.83 -20.39 -2.86
N ASP A 362 2.33 -20.49 -4.08
CA ASP A 362 3.18 -20.57 -5.28
C ASP A 362 3.44 -19.14 -5.79
N PRO A 363 4.64 -18.57 -5.56
CA PRO A 363 4.90 -17.18 -5.90
C PRO A 363 4.93 -16.93 -7.41
N VAL A 364 5.25 -17.94 -8.23
CA VAL A 364 5.21 -17.81 -9.70
C VAL A 364 3.76 -17.77 -10.17
N ALA A 365 2.89 -18.60 -9.61
CA ALA A 365 1.45 -18.55 -9.90
C ALA A 365 0.83 -17.23 -9.43
N VAL A 366 1.19 -16.73 -8.25
CA VAL A 366 0.74 -15.43 -7.72
C VAL A 366 1.18 -14.30 -8.65
N PHE A 367 2.46 -14.25 -9.06
CA PHE A 367 2.95 -13.25 -9.99
C PHE A 367 2.18 -13.26 -11.32
N ASN A 368 2.02 -14.45 -11.94
CA ASN A 368 1.31 -14.57 -13.21
C ASN A 368 -0.16 -14.17 -13.11
N ARG A 369 -0.82 -14.45 -11.98
CA ARG A 369 -2.23 -14.11 -11.75
C ARG A 369 -2.45 -12.63 -11.50
N TRP A 370 -1.59 -12.01 -10.69
CA TRP A 370 -1.87 -10.70 -10.12
C TRP A 370 -1.03 -9.57 -10.72
N LEU A 371 0.21 -9.84 -11.12
CA LEU A 371 1.22 -8.81 -11.37
C LEU A 371 1.75 -8.77 -12.80
N LYS A 372 1.65 -9.89 -13.52
CA LYS A 372 1.98 -9.94 -14.94
C LYS A 372 0.93 -9.18 -15.73
N ASP A 373 1.37 -8.16 -16.46
CA ASP A 373 0.51 -7.52 -17.45
C ASP A 373 0.35 -8.50 -18.62
N GLU A 374 -0.89 -8.92 -18.88
CA GLU A 374 -1.21 -9.40 -20.21
C GLU A 374 -1.03 -8.19 -21.12
N SER A 375 0.00 -8.21 -21.96
CA SER A 375 0.17 -7.24 -23.03
C SER A 375 -1.18 -6.98 -23.67
N VAL A 376 -1.49 -5.71 -23.95
CA VAL A 376 -2.59 -5.30 -24.84
C VAL A 376 -2.27 -5.85 -26.25
N SER A 377 -2.34 -7.16 -26.41
CA SER A 377 -2.26 -7.91 -27.64
C SER A 377 -3.68 -8.42 -27.86
N THR A 378 -4.45 -7.63 -28.61
CA THR A 378 -5.61 -8.05 -29.38
C THR A 378 -6.54 -9.04 -28.68
N ARG A 379 -7.53 -8.55 -27.92
CA ARG A 379 -8.83 -9.23 -27.89
C ARG A 379 -9.56 -8.81 -29.18
N PRO A 380 -9.78 -9.69 -30.15
CA PRO A 380 -10.65 -9.37 -31.26
C PRO A 380 -12.05 -9.19 -30.70
N HIS A 381 -12.63 -8.01 -30.92
CA HIS A 381 -14.08 -7.90 -30.98
C HIS A 381 -14.60 -8.92 -31.99
N GLY A 382 -15.39 -9.88 -31.52
CA GLY A 382 -15.97 -10.89 -32.38
C GLY A 382 -16.81 -11.87 -31.59
N LEU A 383 -18.07 -11.49 -31.35
CA LEU A 383 -19.14 -12.48 -31.21
C LEU A 383 -19.01 -13.48 -32.34
N ASN A 384 -18.90 -14.77 -32.04
CA ASN A 384 -19.48 -15.77 -32.92
C ASN A 384 -20.21 -16.85 -32.13
N LYS A 385 -21.46 -17.02 -32.57
CA LYS A 385 -22.48 -17.93 -32.10
C LYS A 385 -22.03 -19.38 -32.28
N SER A 386 -22.46 -20.20 -31.33
CA SER A 386 -22.90 -21.60 -31.45
C SER A 386 -22.49 -22.38 -32.71
N THR A 387 -21.86 -23.52 -32.48
CA THR A 387 -22.29 -24.76 -33.14
C THR A 387 -22.17 -25.93 -32.15
N LYS A 388 -23.28 -26.65 -32.00
CA LYS A 388 -23.37 -27.99 -31.43
C LYS A 388 -22.71 -28.99 -32.39
N GLU A 389 -22.18 -30.08 -31.83
CA GLU A 389 -22.20 -31.50 -32.31
C GLU A 389 -21.20 -32.26 -31.41
N GLU A 390 -21.63 -33.07 -30.44
CA GLU A 390 -22.00 -34.50 -30.56
C GLU A 390 -20.97 -35.35 -31.33
N LEU A 391 -20.04 -35.97 -30.60
CA LEU A 391 -19.84 -37.43 -30.52
C LEU A 391 -18.88 -37.79 -29.38
#